data_AF-A0A2T0RKC6-F1
#
_entry.id   AF-A0A2T0RKC6-F1
#
_cell.length_a   1.000
_cell.length_b   1.000
_cell.length_c   1.000
_cell.angle_alpha   90.00
_cell.angle_beta   90.00
_cell.angle_gamma   90.00
#
_symmetry.space_group_name_H-M   'P 1'
#
loop_
_entity.id
_entity.type
_entity.pdbx_description
1 polymer ?
#
loop_
_entity_poly.entity_id
_entity_poly.type
_entity_poly.pdbx_seq_one_letter_code
_entity_poly.pdbx_strand_id
1 'polypeptide(L)'
;MAVDEVAMAAGGFRRVGEAEVVLAFLRGELDSARFGAAVRRAVAEAGGLDLVRRPDLGCEEENRARERALAVSRGWRDSGLFDGWGCF
;
A
#
# COMPACT_ATOMS: atom_id res chain seq x y z
N MET A 1 0.89 30.27 -27.09
CA MET A 1 -0.39 30.31 -26.36
C MET A 1 -0.09 29.82 -24.95
N ALA A 2 0.17 30.76 -24.06
CA ALA A 2 0.41 30.49 -22.65
C ALA A 2 -0.94 30.37 -21.94
N VAL A 3 -1.09 29.36 -21.11
CA VAL A 3 -1.89 29.48 -19.88
C VAL A 3 -1.01 28.93 -18.77
N ASP A 4 -0.41 29.87 -18.04
CA ASP A 4 0.28 29.66 -16.78
C ASP A 4 -0.72 29.29 -15.69
N GLU A 5 -0.19 28.60 -14.68
CA GLU A 5 -0.65 28.45 -13.30
C GLU A 5 -2.00 29.11 -12.91
N VAL A 6 -2.95 28.27 -12.49
CA VAL A 6 -3.95 28.66 -11.50
C VAL A 6 -3.64 27.95 -10.20
N ALA A 7 -3.17 28.73 -9.23
CA ALA A 7 -2.86 28.32 -7.88
C ALA A 7 -4.14 28.02 -7.06
N MET A 8 -4.17 26.80 -6.49
CA MET A 8 -4.65 26.39 -5.16
C MET A 8 -6.15 26.33 -4.80
N ALA A 9 -6.58 25.06 -4.58
CA ALA A 9 -7.38 24.51 -3.47
C ALA A 9 -8.92 24.29 -3.62
N ALA A 10 -9.32 23.09 -4.07
CA ALA A 10 -10.42 22.27 -3.50
C ALA A 10 -10.45 20.83 -4.09
N GLY A 11 -10.11 19.83 -3.28
CA GLY A 11 -10.53 18.41 -3.32
C GLY A 11 -10.86 17.72 -4.65
N GLY A 12 -9.85 17.40 -5.48
CA GLY A 12 -10.01 16.45 -6.59
C GLY A 12 -9.41 15.08 -6.26
N PHE A 13 -10.02 13.99 -6.75
CA PHE A 13 -9.38 12.67 -6.74
C PHE A 13 -8.30 12.61 -7.84
N ARG A 14 -7.11 12.11 -7.51
CA ARG A 14 -6.10 11.74 -8.52
C ARG A 14 -6.09 10.24 -8.75
N ARG A 15 -5.65 9.81 -9.94
CA ARG A 15 -5.32 8.40 -10.17
C ARG A 15 -4.15 8.00 -9.26
N VAL A 16 -4.25 6.81 -8.69
CA VAL A 16 -3.20 6.17 -7.89
C VAL A 16 -2.75 4.89 -8.59
N GLY A 17 -1.45 4.61 -8.53
CA GLY A 17 -0.89 3.35 -9.01
C GLY A 17 -1.05 2.23 -7.99
N GLU A 18 -0.83 0.99 -8.42
CA GLU A 18 -0.94 -0.18 -7.54
C GLU A 18 0.03 -0.11 -6.35
N ALA A 19 1.28 0.29 -6.58
CA ALA A 19 2.28 0.44 -5.52
C ALA A 19 1.81 1.41 -4.41
N GLU A 20 1.07 2.46 -4.78
CA GLU A 20 0.50 3.41 -3.83
C GLU A 20 -0.63 2.78 -3.01
N VAL A 21 -1.48 1.98 -3.66
CA VAL A 21 -2.56 1.24 -3.00
C VAL A 21 -1.99 0.22 -2.02
N VAL A 22 -1.01 -0.59 -2.44
CA VAL A 22 -0.33 -1.57 -1.59
C VAL A 22 0.31 -0.88 -0.38
N LEU A 23 1.01 0.24 -0.60
CA LEU A 23 1.60 1.03 0.48
C LEU A 23 0.53 1.55 1.45
N ALA A 24 -0.61 2.04 0.95
CA ALA A 24 -1.71 2.52 1.78
C ALA A 24 -2.28 1.40 2.66
N PHE A 25 -2.48 0.20 2.11
CA PHE A 25 -2.90 -0.97 2.89
C PHE A 25 -1.89 -1.34 3.98
N LEU A 26 -0.60 -1.44 3.64
CA LEU A 26 0.43 -1.76 4.63
C LEU A 26 0.47 -0.73 5.77
N ARG A 27 0.33 0.56 5.45
CA ARG A 27 0.25 1.62 6.46
C ARG A 27 -0.95 1.47 7.38
N GLY A 28 -2.14 1.24 6.81
CA GLY A 28 -3.35 1.05 7.60
C GLY A 28 -3.28 -0.20 8.49
N GLU A 29 -2.63 -1.26 8.01
CA GLU A 29 -2.55 -2.51 8.74
C GLU A 29 -1.47 -2.53 9.82
N LEU A 30 -0.40 -1.73 9.70
CA LEU A 30 0.64 -1.66 10.74
C LEU A 30 0.06 -1.31 12.11
N ASP A 31 -0.94 -0.45 12.17
CA ASP A 31 -1.59 -0.03 13.41
C ASP A 31 -2.86 -0.85 13.73
N SER A 32 -3.19 -1.86 12.92
CA SER A 32 -4.39 -2.67 13.13
C SER A 32 -4.18 -3.70 14.24
N ALA A 33 -5.18 -3.84 15.12
CA ALA A 33 -5.15 -4.83 16.20
C ALA A 33 -5.15 -6.27 15.67
N ARG A 34 -5.85 -6.51 14.56
CA ARG A 34 -6.03 -7.84 13.97
C ARG A 34 -4.85 -8.28 13.12
N PHE A 35 -4.24 -7.39 12.34
CA PHE A 35 -3.22 -7.77 11.35
C PHE A 35 -1.86 -7.12 11.60
N GLY A 36 -1.74 -6.11 12.46
CA GLY A 36 -0.49 -5.37 12.65
C GLY A 36 0.70 -6.23 13.07
N ALA A 37 0.47 -7.27 13.88
CA ALA A 37 1.54 -8.21 14.23
C ALA A 37 2.05 -9.01 13.01
N ALA A 38 1.13 -9.51 12.18
CA ALA A 38 1.46 -10.24 10.97
C ALA A 38 2.15 -9.34 9.93
N VAL A 39 1.66 -8.10 9.74
CA VAL A 39 2.26 -7.12 8.83
C VAL A 39 3.65 -6.70 9.28
N ARG A 40 3.86 -6.39 10.57
CA ARG A 40 5.19 -6.06 11.08
C ARG A 40 6.20 -7.18 10.82
N ARG A 41 5.80 -8.44 11.03
CA ARG A 41 6.64 -9.61 10.73
C ARG A 41 6.93 -9.72 9.24
N ALA A 42 5.90 -9.68 8.39
CA ALA A 42 6.05 -9.82 6.95
C ALA A 42 6.91 -8.71 6.33
N VAL A 43 6.75 -7.47 6.79
CA VAL A 43 7.57 -6.32 6.35
C VAL A 43 9.02 -6.48 6.83
N ALA A 44 9.25 -6.96 8.06
CA ALA A 44 10.59 -7.23 8.55
C ALA A 44 11.32 -8.29 7.72
N GLU A 45 10.62 -9.37 7.35
CA GLU A 45 11.14 -10.43 6.47
C GLU A 45 11.39 -9.95 5.04
N ALA A 46 10.59 -9.02 4.54
CA ALA A 46 10.67 -8.53 3.16
C ALA A 46 11.79 -7.49 2.92
N GLY A 47 12.32 -6.86 3.98
CA GLY A 47 13.35 -5.81 3.84
C GLY A 47 13.32 -4.72 4.92
N GLY A 48 12.41 -4.81 5.90
CA GLY A 48 12.35 -3.92 7.04
C GLY A 48 11.26 -2.85 6.97
N LEU A 49 11.01 -2.19 8.10
CA LEU A 49 9.92 -1.20 8.25
C LEU A 49 10.07 0.03 7.35
N ASP A 50 11.27 0.31 6.83
CA ASP A 50 11.51 1.44 5.94
C ASP A 50 10.79 1.28 4.60
N LEU A 51 10.49 0.04 4.17
CA LEU A 51 9.60 -0.22 3.04
C LEU A 51 8.23 0.47 3.17
N VAL A 52 7.77 0.76 4.39
CA VAL A 52 6.48 1.42 4.66
C VAL A 52 6.65 2.86 5.14
N ARG A 53 7.66 3.10 5.99
CA ARG A 53 7.90 4.40 6.62
C ARG A 53 8.64 5.39 5.72
N ARG A 54 9.51 4.91 4.84
CA ARG A 54 10.34 5.71 3.93
C ARG A 54 10.35 5.11 2.52
N PRO A 55 9.17 4.96 1.89
CA PRO A 55 9.05 4.18 0.66
C PRO A 55 9.67 4.90 -0.53
N ASP A 56 10.44 4.16 -1.33
CA ASP A 56 10.74 4.55 -2.71
C ASP A 56 9.79 3.84 -3.68
N LEU A 57 8.80 4.59 -4.20
CA LEU A 57 7.84 4.06 -5.16
C LEU A 57 8.41 3.92 -6.58
N GLY A 58 9.55 4.55 -6.86
CA GLY A 58 10.31 4.36 -8.10
C GLY A 58 11.12 3.07 -8.12
N CYS A 59 11.33 2.44 -6.96
CA CYS A 59 12.07 1.19 -6.83
C CYS A 59 11.16 -0.03 -7.01
N GLU A 60 11.29 -0.72 -8.15
CA GLU A 60 10.51 -1.93 -8.45
C GLU A 60 10.77 -3.08 -7.48
N GLU A 61 11.98 -3.18 -6.92
CA GLU A 61 12.30 -4.22 -5.94
C GLU A 61 11.58 -3.99 -4.62
N GLU A 62 11.55 -2.74 -4.13
CA GLU A 62 10.77 -2.39 -2.94
C GLU A 62 9.27 -2.56 -3.19
N ASN A 63 8.77 -2.21 -4.37
CA ASN A 63 7.37 -2.43 -4.75
C ASN A 63 7.00 -3.92 -4.62
N ARG A 64 7.83 -4.81 -5.18
CA ARG A 64 7.64 -6.26 -5.06
C ARG A 64 7.79 -6.77 -3.62
N ALA A 65 8.67 -6.18 -2.81
CA ALA A 65 8.81 -6.52 -1.40
C ALA A 65 7.53 -6.19 -0.61
N ARG A 66 6.94 -5.02 -0.87
CA ARG A 66 5.67 -4.60 -0.27
C ARG A 66 4.51 -5.51 -0.70
N GLU A 67 4.44 -5.88 -1.97
CA GLU A 67 3.44 -6.84 -2.46
C GLU A 67 3.54 -8.19 -1.75
N ARG A 68 4.75 -8.76 -1.63
CA ARG A 68 4.97 -10.00 -0.88
C ARG A 68 4.57 -9.89 0.59
N ALA A 69 4.89 -8.76 1.23
CA ALA A 69 4.51 -8.54 2.62
C ALA A 69 2.98 -8.49 2.79
N LEU A 70 2.27 -7.86 1.86
CA LEU A 70 0.81 -7.81 1.86
C LEU A 70 0.21 -9.20 1.56
N ALA A 71 0.84 -9.98 0.68
CA ALA A 71 0.47 -11.36 0.39
C ALA A 71 0.53 -12.25 1.63
N VAL A 72 1.66 -12.25 2.33
CA VAL A 72 1.87 -13.09 3.50
C VAL A 72 0.92 -12.72 4.64
N SER A 73 0.58 -11.45 4.79
CA SER A 73 -0.24 -10.96 5.90
C SER A 73 -1.75 -11.01 5.64
N ARG A 74 -2.18 -10.88 4.38
CA ARG A 74 -3.60 -10.74 4.01
C ARG A 74 -4.07 -11.64 2.87
N GLY A 75 -3.17 -12.37 2.22
CA GLY A 75 -3.48 -13.28 1.12
C GLY A 75 -3.50 -12.64 -0.27
N TRP A 76 -3.23 -11.35 -0.43
CA TRP A 76 -3.17 -10.67 -1.73
C TRP A 76 -2.00 -11.17 -2.60
N ARG A 77 -2.13 -11.68 -3.83
CA ARG A 77 -3.27 -11.81 -4.76
C ARG A 77 -3.86 -13.23 -4.80
N ASP A 78 -3.33 -14.14 -3.99
CA ASP A 78 -3.56 -15.60 -4.07
C ASP A 78 -4.93 -16.02 -3.50
N SER A 79 -5.41 -15.30 -2.49
CA SER A 79 -6.81 -15.29 -2.08
C SER A 79 -7.30 -13.87 -2.28
N GLY A 80 -8.43 -13.66 -2.94
CA GLY A 80 -8.89 -12.30 -3.19
C GLY A 80 -8.98 -11.57 -1.86
N LEU A 81 -8.15 -10.54 -1.68
CA LEU A 81 -8.19 -9.62 -0.54
C LEU A 81 -9.61 -9.04 -0.36
N PHE A 82 -10.40 -9.10 -1.44
CA PHE A 82 -11.79 -8.66 -1.57
C PHE A 82 -12.83 -9.80 -1.67
N ASP A 83 -12.47 -11.08 -1.54
CA ASP A 83 -13.38 -12.23 -1.72
C ASP A 83 -14.28 -12.49 -0.49
N GLY A 84 -14.42 -11.51 0.40
CA GLY A 84 -15.30 -11.54 1.57
C GLY A 84 -16.32 -10.40 1.63
N TRP A 85 -16.41 -9.56 0.60
CA TRP A 85 -17.39 -8.45 0.51
C TRP A 85 -18.64 -8.81 -0.32
N GLY A 86 -18.79 -10.09 -0.67
CA GLY A 86 -19.98 -10.62 -1.33
C GLY A 86 -21.04 -11.02 -0.31
N CYS A 87 -22.17 -10.30 -0.34
CA CYS A 87 -23.41 -10.51 0.40
C CYS A 87 -23.45 -9.93 1.84
N PHE A 88 -23.86 -8.66 1.91
CA PHE A 88 -24.80 -8.17 2.93
C PHE A 88 -26.20 -8.18 2.30
#